data_AF-A0A378C4K3-F1
#
_entry.id   AF-A0A378C4K3-F1
#
_cell.length_a   1.000
_cell.length_b   1.000
_cell.length_c   1.000
_cell.angle_alpha   90.00
_cell.angle_beta   90.00
_cell.angle_gamma   90.00
#
_symmetry.space_group_name_H-M   'P 1'
#
loop_
_entity.id
_entity.type
_entity.pdbx_description
1 polymer ?
#
loop_
_entity_poly.entity_id
_entity_poly.type
_entity_poly.pdbx_seq_one_letter_code
_entity_poly.pdbx_strand_id
1 'polypeptide(L)'
;MYHYPDGRKELRLNGTLLPYSTYDRLSEIDQGAIVDNKRLGRTLEFISLVQSKRDNTRSQSIPAGDGPSRRRPKQEGKKSQRSLDNDDMLEALKQLQSRSEDIFGKRAR
;
A
#
# COMPACT_ATOMS: atom_id res chain seq x y z
N MET A 1 2.81 8.98 -26.24
CA MET A 1 1.89 8.39 -25.25
C MET A 1 0.51 8.95 -25.54
N TYR A 2 -0.48 8.08 -25.77
CA TYR A 2 -1.85 8.51 -26.07
C TYR A 2 -2.72 8.38 -24.82
N HIS A 3 -3.58 9.38 -24.58
CA HIS A 3 -4.54 9.41 -23.50
C HIS A 3 -5.94 9.45 -24.11
N TYR A 4 -6.73 8.41 -23.89
CA TYR A 4 -8.09 8.34 -24.39
C TYR A 4 -9.08 8.88 -23.34
N PRO A 5 -10.27 9.36 -23.76
CA PRO A 5 -11.29 9.88 -22.84
C PRO A 5 -11.78 8.86 -21.79
N ASP A 6 -11.69 7.56 -22.10
CA ASP A 6 -12.02 6.46 -21.21
C ASP A 6 -10.93 6.15 -20.16
N GLY A 7 -9.85 6.96 -20.13
CA GLY A 7 -8.73 6.81 -19.21
C GLY A 7 -7.67 5.80 -19.65
N ARG A 8 -7.85 5.13 -20.80
CA ARG A 8 -6.82 4.24 -21.35
C ARG A 8 -5.59 5.03 -21.76
N LYS A 9 -4.43 4.41 -21.54
CA LYS A 9 -3.13 4.96 -21.88
C LYS A 9 -2.42 4.00 -22.82
N GLU A 10 -1.83 4.51 -23.89
CA GLU A 10 -1.01 3.69 -24.78
C GLU A 10 0.40 4.26 -24.86
N LEU A 11 1.37 3.41 -24.50
CA LEU A 11 2.77 3.63 -24.79
C LEU A 11 3.06 3.06 -26.17
N ARG A 12 3.51 3.92 -27.09
CA ARG A 12 3.88 3.53 -28.44
C ARG A 12 5.29 4.01 -28.75
N LEU A 13 6.08 3.18 -29.42
CA LEU A 13 7.39 3.51 -29.98
C LEU A 13 7.37 3.15 -31.46
N ASN A 14 7.63 4.12 -32.34
CA ASN A 14 7.60 3.94 -33.80
C ASN A 14 6.30 3.33 -34.34
N GLY A 15 5.16 3.65 -33.72
CA GLY A 15 3.85 3.11 -34.11
C GLY A 15 3.50 1.77 -33.46
N THR A 16 4.46 1.06 -32.87
CA THR A 16 4.26 -0.23 -32.18
C THR A 16 3.83 -0.01 -30.74
N LEU A 17 2.84 -0.77 -30.27
CA LEU A 17 2.39 -0.74 -28.87
C LEU A 17 3.41 -1.43 -27.96
N LEU A 18 3.82 -0.74 -26.89
CA LEU A 18 4.71 -1.30 -25.87
C LEU A 18 3.88 -1.88 -24.72
N PRO A 19 4.21 -3.10 -24.23
CA PRO A 19 3.62 -3.62 -23.01
C PRO A 19 3.99 -2.71 -21.84
N TYR A 20 3.02 -2.41 -20.99
CA TYR A 20 3.24 -1.62 -19.79
C TYR A 20 2.36 -2.13 -18.66
N SER A 21 2.78 -1.83 -17.44
CA SER A 21 1.99 -2.02 -16.23
C SER A 21 1.93 -0.70 -15.47
N THR A 22 0.82 -0.46 -14.78
CA THR A 22 0.70 0.69 -13.90
C THR A 22 1.45 0.40 -12.61
N TYR A 23 2.51 1.16 -12.34
CA TYR A 23 3.23 1.07 -11.09
C TYR A 23 2.48 1.87 -10.00
N ASP A 24 1.74 1.16 -9.15
CA ASP A 24 1.14 1.75 -7.95
C ASP A 24 2.09 1.63 -6.75
N ARG A 25 2.48 2.78 -6.19
CA ARG A 25 3.38 2.85 -5.02
C ARG A 25 2.63 2.70 -3.69
N LEU A 26 1.30 2.79 -3.73
CA LEU A 26 0.45 2.70 -2.56
C LEU A 26 -0.46 1.47 -2.61
N SER A 27 0.03 0.38 -3.22
CA SER A 27 -0.68 -0.91 -3.18
C SER A 27 -1.04 -1.28 -1.74
N GLU A 28 -2.27 -1.75 -1.58
CA GLU A 28 -2.84 -2.19 -0.31
C GLU A 28 -2.93 -3.72 -0.29
N ILE A 29 -2.79 -4.30 0.91
CA ILE A 29 -3.00 -5.74 1.08
C ILE A 29 -4.49 -6.02 1.16
N ASP A 30 -4.93 -6.97 0.35
CA ASP A 30 -6.27 -7.54 0.46
C ASP A 30 -6.40 -8.37 1.74
N GLN A 31 -7.44 -8.08 2.53
CA GLN A 31 -7.75 -8.82 3.74
C GLN A 31 -8.06 -10.30 3.44
N GLY A 32 -8.66 -10.61 2.27
CA GLY A 32 -8.90 -11.99 1.84
C GLY A 32 -7.59 -12.76 1.69
N ALA A 33 -6.57 -12.14 1.09
CA ALA A 33 -5.26 -12.75 0.93
C ALA A 33 -4.57 -13.10 2.27
N ILE A 34 -4.83 -12.35 3.34
CA ILE A 34 -4.29 -12.66 4.69
C ILE A 34 -4.91 -13.95 5.23
N VAL A 35 -6.22 -14.12 5.08
CA VAL A 35 -6.97 -15.26 5.63
C VAL A 35 -6.77 -16.52 4.80
N ASP A 36 -6.79 -16.39 3.47
CA ASP A 36 -6.75 -17.53 2.56
C ASP A 36 -5.34 -18.11 2.40
N ASN A 37 -4.30 -17.30 2.61
CA ASN A 37 -2.92 -17.74 2.44
C ASN A 37 -2.34 -18.36 3.72
N LYS A 38 -2.42 -19.69 3.84
CA LYS A 38 -1.91 -20.43 5.02
C LYS A 38 -0.43 -20.24 5.31
N ARG A 39 0.41 -20.05 4.27
CA ARG A 39 1.87 -19.95 4.43
C ARG A 39 2.33 -18.51 4.66
N LEU A 40 1.69 -17.56 3.99
CA LEU A 40 2.08 -16.15 4.03
C LEU A 40 1.18 -15.29 4.89
N GLY A 41 0.09 -15.82 5.46
CA GLY A 41 -0.91 -15.04 6.19
C GLY A 41 -0.29 -14.19 7.30
N ARG A 42 0.69 -14.74 8.04
CA ARG A 42 1.40 -13.99 9.08
C ARG A 42 2.27 -12.86 8.54
N THR A 43 2.93 -13.10 7.42
CA THR A 43 3.74 -12.08 6.73
C THR A 43 2.86 -10.99 6.11
N LEU A 44 1.70 -11.36 5.56
CA LEU A 44 0.73 -10.40 5.02
C LEU A 44 0.08 -9.56 6.13
N GLU A 45 -0.21 -10.16 7.28
CA GLU A 45 -0.67 -9.44 8.47
C GLU A 45 0.39 -8.42 8.93
N PHE A 46 1.66 -8.84 8.99
CA PHE A 46 2.77 -7.95 9.30
C PHE A 46 2.85 -6.75 8.33
N ILE A 47 2.82 -7.01 7.02
CA ILE A 47 2.90 -5.94 6.02
C ILE A 47 1.67 -5.03 6.13
N SER A 48 0.48 -5.57 6.45
CA SER A 48 -0.74 -4.78 6.67
C SER A 48 -0.57 -3.82 7.86
N LEU A 49 0.02 -4.28 8.96
CA LEU A 49 0.35 -3.42 10.11
C LEU A 49 1.30 -2.28 9.73
N VAL A 50 2.34 -2.55 8.95
CA VAL A 50 3.25 -1.52 8.45
C VAL A 50 2.52 -0.52 7.54
N GLN A 51 1.67 -1.00 6.63
CA GLN A 51 0.89 -0.15 5.74
C GLN A 51 -0.13 0.71 6.49
N SER A 52 -0.63 0.28 7.66
CA SER A 52 -1.57 1.06 8.47
C SER A 52 -1.00 2.40 8.96
N LYS A 53 0.32 2.44 9.20
CA LYS A 53 1.08 3.64 9.60
C LYS A 53 1.39 4.57 8.44
N ARG A 54 1.20 4.09 7.20
CA ARG A 54 1.47 4.84 5.99
C ARG A 54 0.33 5.77 5.63
N ASP A 55 0.69 6.99 5.28
CA ASP A 55 -0.18 7.94 4.62
C ASP A 55 -0.37 7.54 3.15
N ASN A 56 -1.59 7.15 2.81
CA ASN A 56 -1.99 6.81 1.43
C ASN A 56 -2.50 8.04 0.66
N THR A 57 -2.23 9.26 1.14
CA THR A 57 -2.51 10.49 0.41
C THR A 57 -1.69 10.54 -0.87
N ARG A 58 -2.36 10.38 -2.03
CA ARG A 58 -1.72 10.41 -3.35
C ARG A 58 -1.16 11.80 -3.67
N SER A 59 -0.08 11.84 -4.45
CA SER A 59 0.57 13.09 -4.82
C SER A 59 -0.39 14.02 -5.57
N GLN A 60 -0.40 15.27 -5.17
CA GLN A 60 -1.28 16.32 -5.72
C GLN A 60 -0.62 17.11 -6.84
N SER A 61 0.49 16.59 -7.38
CA SER A 61 1.32 17.22 -8.41
C SER A 61 0.69 17.17 -9.80
N ILE A 62 -0.32 16.32 -10.01
CA ILE A 62 -1.08 16.26 -11.27
C ILE A 62 -2.37 17.06 -11.08
N PRO A 63 -2.65 18.07 -11.93
CA PRO A 63 -3.90 18.81 -11.89
C PRO A 63 -5.10 17.87 -12.03
N ALA A 64 -6.23 18.23 -11.42
CA ALA A 64 -7.39 17.36 -11.28
C ALA A 64 -8.06 16.98 -12.62
N GLY A 65 -7.67 17.61 -13.73
CA GLY A 65 -8.44 17.60 -14.98
C GLY A 65 -9.71 18.44 -14.82
N ASP A 66 -10.78 18.12 -15.55
CA ASP A 66 -12.11 18.74 -15.39
C ASP A 66 -12.90 18.24 -14.16
N GLY A 67 -12.27 17.44 -13.30
CA GLY A 67 -12.90 16.91 -12.09
C GLY A 67 -12.67 17.78 -10.84
N PRO A 68 -13.44 17.55 -9.76
CA PRO A 68 -13.22 18.22 -8.49
C PRO A 68 -11.80 17.95 -7.96
N SER A 69 -11.29 18.92 -7.20
CA SER A 69 -9.96 18.85 -6.57
C SER A 69 -9.80 17.53 -5.81
N ARG A 70 -8.82 16.71 -6.22
CA ARG A 70 -8.43 15.46 -5.53
C ARG A 70 -7.52 15.70 -4.32
N ARG A 71 -7.37 16.95 -3.88
CA ARG A 71 -6.55 17.33 -2.71
C ARG A 71 -7.13 16.74 -1.45
N ARG A 72 -6.46 15.72 -0.92
CA ARG A 72 -6.74 15.17 0.42
C ARG A 72 -5.69 15.68 1.40
N PRO A 73 -6.09 16.11 2.61
CA PRO A 73 -5.14 16.46 3.65
C PRO A 73 -4.35 15.22 4.08
N LYS A 74 -3.10 15.44 4.47
CA LYS A 74 -2.26 14.40 5.10
C LYS A 74 -3.00 13.85 6.32
N GLN A 75 -3.02 12.53 6.47
CA GLN A 75 -3.60 11.90 7.65
C GLN A 75 -2.70 12.13 8.87
N GLU A 76 -3.28 12.64 9.96
CA GLU A 76 -2.57 12.88 11.22
C GLU A 76 -2.02 11.57 11.79
N GLY A 77 -0.81 11.61 12.36
CA GLY A 77 -0.12 10.43 12.90
C GLY A 77 0.45 9.47 11.86
N LYS A 78 0.19 9.67 10.56
CA LYS A 78 0.70 8.79 9.49
C LYS A 78 1.99 9.32 8.84
N LYS A 79 2.84 8.38 8.46
CA LYS A 79 4.15 8.60 7.82
C LYS A 79 4.02 8.48 6.30
N SER A 80 4.80 9.25 5.53
CA SER A 80 4.90 9.04 4.08
C SER A 80 5.53 7.67 3.78
N GLN A 81 5.21 7.06 2.63
CA GLN A 81 5.87 5.82 2.17
C GLN A 81 7.40 5.89 2.27
N ARG A 82 8.01 7.07 2.04
CA ARG A 82 9.46 7.26 2.08
C ARG A 82 10.04 7.47 3.48
N SER A 83 9.20 7.78 4.46
CA SER A 83 9.62 8.02 5.83
C SER A 83 9.34 6.81 6.74
N LEU A 84 8.85 5.69 6.17
CA LEU A 84 8.76 4.43 6.90
C LEU A 84 10.18 3.91 7.13
N ASP A 85 10.45 3.49 8.36
CA ASP A 85 11.79 3.11 8.82
C ASP A 85 11.80 1.75 9.54
N ASN A 86 12.97 1.35 10.04
CA ASN A 86 13.13 0.09 10.76
C ASN A 86 12.39 0.05 12.10
N ASP A 87 12.15 1.20 12.73
CA ASP A 87 11.41 1.26 14.00
C ASP A 87 9.93 0.99 13.76
N ASP A 88 9.37 1.49 12.65
CA ASP A 88 8.01 1.17 12.24
C ASP A 88 7.81 -0.34 12.03
N MET A 89 8.82 -1.01 11.43
CA MET A 89 8.85 -2.45 11.22
C MET A 89 8.94 -3.20 12.55
N LEU A 90 9.80 -2.76 13.46
CA LEU A 90 9.97 -3.38 14.78
C LEU A 90 8.69 -3.26 15.62
N GLU A 91 8.06 -2.09 15.63
CA GLU A 91 6.81 -1.89 16.34
C GLU A 91 5.68 -2.73 15.73
N ALA A 92 5.60 -2.85 14.40
CA ALA A 92 4.66 -3.76 13.75
C ALA A 92 4.92 -5.24 14.14
N LEU A 93 6.18 -5.67 14.25
CA LEU A 93 6.51 -7.01 14.75
C LEU A 93 6.09 -7.22 16.21
N LYS A 94 6.31 -6.23 17.08
CA LYS A 94 5.88 -6.29 18.49
C LYS A 94 4.36 -6.41 18.60
N GLN A 95 3.62 -5.60 17.85
CA GLN A 95 2.16 -5.64 17.82
C GLN A 95 1.64 -6.98 17.25
N LEU A 96 2.32 -7.50 16.24
CA LEU A 96 2.02 -8.81 15.68
C LEU A 96 2.20 -9.91 16.74
N GLN A 97 3.32 -9.90 17.46
CA GLN A 97 3.60 -10.84 18.54
C GLN A 97 2.57 -10.71 19.68
N SER A 98 2.23 -9.50 20.12
CA SER A 98 1.24 -9.31 21.20
C SER A 98 -0.10 -9.91 20.82
N ARG A 99 -0.59 -9.69 19.60
CA ARG A 99 -1.83 -10.31 19.10
C ARG A 99 -1.78 -11.84 19.14
N SER A 100 -0.64 -12.45 18.82
CA SER A 100 -0.53 -13.91 18.95
C SER A 100 -0.51 -14.37 20.39
N GLU A 101 0.09 -13.62 21.30
CA GLU A 101 0.08 -13.94 22.73
C GLU A 101 -1.33 -13.80 23.32
N ASP A 102 -2.11 -12.82 22.86
CA ASP A 102 -3.51 -12.64 23.28
C ASP A 102 -4.39 -13.82 22.83
N ILE A 103 -4.13 -14.39 21.64
CA ILE A 103 -4.92 -15.48 21.06
C ILE A 103 -4.47 -16.85 21.60
N PHE A 104 -3.16 -17.11 21.66
CA PHE A 104 -2.60 -18.43 21.92
C PHE A 104 -1.92 -18.56 23.29
N GLY A 105 -1.84 -17.47 24.07
CA GLY A 105 -1.06 -17.40 25.29
C GLY A 105 0.43 -17.20 25.03
N LYS A 106 1.17 -16.85 26.09
CA LYS A 106 2.64 -16.75 26.01
C LYS A 106 3.25 -18.13 25.78
N ARG A 107 4.18 -18.20 24.82
CA ARG A 107 4.98 -19.41 24.61
C ARG A 107 5.87 -19.65 25.82
N ALA A 108 5.80 -20.85 26.41
CA ALA A 108 6.78 -21.29 27.39
C ALA A 108 8.17 -21.34 26.69
N ARG A 109 9.18 -20.80 27.35
CA ARG A 109 10.58 -20.87 26.90
C ARG A 109 11.16 -22.26 27.14
#